data_AF-A0A2N2WF47-F1
#
_entry.id   AF-A0A2N2WF47-F1
#
_cell.length_a   1.000
_cell.length_b   1.000
_cell.length_c   1.000
_cell.angle_alpha   90.00
_cell.angle_beta   90.00
_cell.angle_gamma   90.00
#
_symmetry.space_group_name_H-M   'P 1'
#
loop_
_entity.id
_entity.type
_entity.pdbx_description
1 polymer ?
#
loop_
_entity_poly.entity_id
_entity_poly.type
_entity_poly.pdbx_seq_one_letter_code
_entity_poly.pdbx_strand_id
1 'polypeptide(L)' 'MNIFQPIQKAFRFYVEGFRHMPSWGRKMWLIILIKGIAIFVIMKILFFPNLLQKNYNNDEERSHHVLEQLTKTR' A
#
# COMPACT_ATOMS: atom_id res chain seq x y z
N MET A 1 -7.34 -25.16 -25.37
CA MET A 1 -6.05 -24.94 -24.68
C MET A 1 -6.36 -24.33 -23.32
N ASN A 2 -6.08 -25.03 -22.22
CA ASN A 2 -6.48 -24.58 -20.88
C ASN A 2 -5.69 -23.32 -20.49
N ILE A 3 -6.37 -22.19 -20.38
CA ILE A 3 -5.80 -20.87 -20.03
C ILE A 3 -5.04 -20.91 -18.68
N PHE A 4 -5.34 -21.89 -17.82
CA PHE A 4 -4.65 -22.13 -16.56
C PHE A 4 -3.18 -22.58 -16.73
N GLN A 5 -2.84 -23.23 -17.86
CA GLN A 5 -1.48 -23.74 -18.13
C GLN A 5 -0.42 -22.63 -18.29
N PRO A 6 -0.63 -21.59 -19.12
CA PRO A 6 0.34 -20.51 -19.24
C PRO A 6 0.51 -19.71 -17.94
N ILE A 7 -0.56 -19.53 -17.16
CA ILE A 7 -0.49 -18.83 -15.85
C ILE A 7 0.37 -19.62 -14.86
N GLN A 8 0.17 -20.94 -14.79
CA GLN A 8 0.99 -21.81 -13.94
C GLN A 8 2.47 -21.81 -14.35
N LYS A 9 2.76 -21.82 -15.66
CA LYS A 9 4.13 -21.74 -16.18
C LYS A 9 4.78 -20.39 -15.86
N ALA A 10 4.05 -19.29 -16.06
CA ALA A 10 4.53 -17.95 -15.74
C ALA A 10 4.83 -17.82 -14.24
N PHE A 11 3.92 -18.29 -13.38
CA PHE A 11 4.14 -18.27 -11.93
C PHE A 11 5.37 -19.08 -11.52
N ARG A 12 5.52 -20.30 -12.04
CA ARG A 12 6.69 -21.14 -11.76
C ARG A 12 7.98 -20.48 -12.23
N PHE A 13 7.98 -19.83 -13.40
CA PHE A 13 9.14 -19.09 -13.92
C PHE A 13 9.57 -17.95 -12.98
N TYR A 14 8.64 -17.14 -12.48
CA TYR A 14 8.96 -16.06 -11.53
C TYR A 14 9.51 -16.61 -10.21
N VAL A 15 8.91 -17.67 -9.67
CA VAL A 15 9.35 -18.30 -8.43
C VAL A 15 10.74 -18.94 -8.60
N GLU A 16 10.96 -19.67 -9.68
CA GLU A 16 12.26 -20.28 -10.00
C GLU A 16 13.32 -19.21 -10.24
N GLY A 17 13.02 -18.12 -10.96
CA GLY A 17 13.94 -17.01 -11.17
C GLY A 17 14.37 -16.33 -9.86
N PHE A 18 13.42 -16.12 -8.94
CA PHE A 18 13.73 -15.54 -7.63
C PHE A 18 14.54 -16.50 -6.75
N ARG A 19 14.25 -17.81 -6.82
CA ARG A 19 14.97 -18.85 -6.06
C ARG A 19 16.41 -19.04 -6.52
N HIS A 20 16.67 -18.96 -7.83
CA HIS A 20 18.01 -19.06 -8.41
C HIS A 20 18.79 -17.74 -8.39
N MET A 21 18.20 -16.67 -7.86
CA MET A 21 18.87 -15.36 -7.81
C MET A 21 20.10 -15.38 -6.89
N PRO A 22 21.23 -14.79 -7.32
CA PRO A 22 22.40 -14.63 -6.46
C PRO A 22 22.06 -13.92 -5.15
N SER A 23 22.83 -14.23 -4.10
CA SER A 23 22.60 -13.70 -2.75
C SER A 23 22.56 -12.16 -2.69
N TRP A 24 23.28 -11.47 -3.59
CA TRP A 24 23.26 -10.01 -3.69
C TRP A 24 21.94 -9.48 -4.29
N GLY A 25 21.38 -10.14 -5.29
CA GLY A 25 20.11 -9.75 -5.89
C GLY A 25 18.94 -9.89 -4.92
N ARG A 26 18.93 -10.98 -4.13
CA ARG A 26 17.93 -11.20 -3.06
C ARG A 26 17.99 -10.10 -2.00
N LYS A 27 19.21 -9.69 -1.59
CA LYS A 27 19.41 -8.56 -0.67
C LYS A 27 18.91 -7.25 -1.25
N MET A 28 19.15 -6.99 -2.54
CA MET A 28 18.70 -5.77 -3.19
C MET A 28 17.17 -5.69 -3.26
N TRP A 29 16.49 -6.79 -3.57
CA TRP A 29 15.03 -6.87 -3.52
C TRP A 29 14.48 -6.57 -2.12
N LEU A 30 15.12 -7.07 -1.07
CA LEU A 30 14.76 -6.75 0.31
C LEU A 30 14.90 -5.24 0.59
N ILE A 31 16.00 -4.63 0.13
CA ILE A 31 16.23 -3.18 0.29
C ILE A 31 15.15 -2.37 -0.44
N ILE A 32 14.79 -2.76 -1.67
CA ILE A 32 13.74 -2.10 -2.45
C ILE A 32 12.39 -2.20 -1.71
N LEU A 33 12.04 -3.38 -1.20
CA LEU A 33 10.80 -3.59 -0.47
C LEU A 33 10.73 -2.73 0.79
N ILE A 34 11.81 -2.70 1.58
CA ILE A 34 11.91 -1.87 2.79
C ILE A 34 11.79 -0.38 2.44
N LYS A 35 12.52 0.09 1.43
CA LYS A 35 12.45 1.50 1.00
C LYS A 35 11.06 1.87 0.47
N GLY A 36 10.42 0.98 -0.28
CA GLY A 36 9.06 1.18 -0.77
C GLY A 36 8.07 1.35 0.38
N ILE A 37 8.14 0.49 1.39
CA ILE A 37 7.32 0.61 2.61
C ILE A 37 7.65 1.90 3.36
N ALA A 38 8.93 2.25 3.50
CA ALA A 38 9.34 3.47 4.19
C ALA A 38 8.79 4.73 3.54
N ILE A 39 8.88 4.84 2.20
CA ILE A 39 8.31 5.97 1.45
C ILE A 39 6.80 6.01 1.60
N PHE A 40 6.12 4.86 1.54
CA PHE A 40 4.68 4.78 1.74
C PHE A 40 4.26 5.28 3.13
N VAL A 41 4.99 4.89 4.18
CA VAL A 41 4.72 5.35 5.56
C VAL A 41 4.97 6.84 5.71
N ILE A 42 6.08 7.36 5.16
CA ILE A 42 6.38 8.81 5.19
C ILE A 42 5.28 9.60 4.50
N MET A 43 4.87 9.18 3.30
CA MET A 43 3.77 9.82 2.59
C MET A 43 2.47 9.72 3.39
N LYS A 44 2.15 8.56 3.97
CA LYS A 44 0.94 8.40 4.78
C LYS A 44 0.89 9.43 5.92
N ILE A 45 1.97 9.56 6.68
CA ILE A 45 2.01 10.48 7.83
C ILE A 45 1.93 11.94 7.38
N LEU A 46 2.61 12.29 6.27
CA LEU A 46 2.63 13.67 5.77
C LEU A 46 1.32 14.09 5.11
N PHE A 47 0.73 13.24 4.27
CA PHE A 47 -0.45 13.57 3.47
C PHE A 47 -1.78 13.21 4.15
N PHE A 48 -1.76 12.30 5.13
CA PHE A 48 -2.98 11.85 5.83
C PHE A 48 -2.83 11.95 7.37
N PRO A 49 -2.69 13.17 7.92
CA PRO A 49 -2.77 13.35 9.37
C PRO A 49 -4.16 12.94 9.90
N ASN A 50 -4.21 12.37 11.11
CA ASN A 50 -5.46 12.00 11.78
C ASN A 50 -6.23 13.23 12.31
N LEU A 51 -6.68 14.11 11.40
CA LEU A 51 -7.35 15.38 11.73
C LEU A 51 -8.67 15.16 12.47
N LEU A 52 -9.44 14.13 12.09
CA LEU A 52 -10.76 13.84 12.67
C LEU A 52 -10.68 13.35 14.11
N GLN A 53 -9.66 12.56 14.45
CA GLN A 53 -9.47 12.10 15.83
C GLN A 53 -8.90 13.18 16.75
N LYS A 54 -8.13 14.13 16.20
CA LYS A 54 -7.51 15.20 17.01
C LYS A 54 -8.50 16.27 17.46
N ASN A 55 -9.51 16.56 16.64
CA ASN A 55 -10.40 17.71 16.85
C ASN A 55 -11.77 17.33 17.45
N TYR A 56 -12.13 16.05 17.49
CA TYR A 56 -13.46 15.60 17.89
C TYR A 56 -13.39 14.36 18.78
N ASN A 57 -14.12 14.37 19.89
CA ASN A 57 -14.13 13.29 20.88
C ASN A 57 -15.17 12.20 20.55
N ASN A 58 -16.25 12.56 19.84
CA ASN A 58 -17.35 11.65 19.50
C ASN A 58 -17.40 11.36 18.00
N ASP A 59 -17.72 10.12 17.61
CA ASP A 59 -17.76 9.70 16.20
C ASP A 59 -18.92 10.35 15.44
N GLU A 60 -20.05 10.65 16.10
CA GLU A 60 -21.15 11.39 15.47
C GLU A 60 -20.74 12.79 15.03
N GLU A 61 -19.95 13.48 15.86
CA GLU A 61 -19.46 14.84 15.60
C GLU A 61 -18.46 14.86 14.43
N ARG A 62 -17.61 13.83 14.34
CA ARG A 62 -16.69 13.62 13.21
C ARG A 62 -17.45 13.44 11.90
N SER A 63 -18.47 12.58 11.91
CA SER A 63 -19.29 12.29 10.73
C SER A 63 -20.03 13.53 10.25
N HIS A 64 -20.64 14.27 11.18
CA HIS A 64 -21.37 15.50 10.87
C HIS A 64 -20.45 16.57 10.26
N HIS A 65 -19.23 16.75 10.79
CA HIS A 65 -18.27 17.71 10.24
C HIS A 65 -17.80 17.34 8.81
N VAL A 66 -17.54 16.05 8.55
CA VAL A 66 -17.18 15.60 7.19
C VAL A 66 -18.34 15.78 6.22
N LEU A 67 -19.57 15.44 6.63
CA LEU A 67 -20.77 15.64 5.82
C LEU A 67 -20.98 17.11 5.48
N GLU A 68 -20.82 18.01 6.44
CA GLU A 68 -20.93 19.45 6.22
C GLU A 68 -19.88 19.94 5.22
N GLN A 69 -18.61 19.53 5.35
CA GLN A 69 -17.54 19.91 4.42
C GLN A 69 -17.76 19.39 2.99
N LEU A 70 -18.28 18.16 2.83
CA LEU A 70 -18.55 17.57 1.51
C LEU A 70 -19.81 18.14 0.85
N THR A 71 -20.80 18.55 1.65
CA THR A 71 -22.06 19.15 1.17
C THR A 71 -21.93 20.67 1.00
N LYS A 72 -20.82 21.26 1.47
CA LYS A 72 -20.44 22.65 1.19
C LYS A 72 -20.03 22.79 -0.27
N THR A 73 -21.01 22.70 -1.15
CA THR A 73 -20.93 23.13 -2.53
C THR A 73 -20.57 24.62 -2.52
N ARG A 74 -19.41 24.95 -3.10
CA ARG A 74 -19.09 26.33 -3.43
C ARG A 74 -19.84 26.75 -4.68
#